data_AF-A0A4Z0W9N8-F1
#
_entry.id   AF-A0A4Z0W9N8-F1
#
_cell.length_a   1.000
_cell.length_b   1.000
_cell.length_c   1.000
_cell.angle_alpha   90.00
_cell.angle_beta   90.00
_cell.angle_gamma   90.00
#
_symmetry.space_group_name_H-M   'P 1'
#
loop_
_entity.id
_entity.type
_entity.pdbx_description
1 polymer ?
#
loop_
_entity_poly.entity_id
_entity_poly.type
_entity_poly.pdbx_seq_one_letter_code
_entity_poly.pdbx_strand_id
1 'polypeptide(L)'
;MKVRTALGVLMLGHAAIVAFQLVLSFSDLQESAAAFAAPDDPSRVMAMLVAINLLIAFSAAVLGTYLIRAGEPRLMVVVPLAIAAAMFGSYALVLGVVAIGVCLVERYRSK
;
A
#
# COMPACT_ATOMS: atom_id res chain seq x y z
N MET A 1 6.22 20.04 4.40
CA MET A 1 5.73 19.66 5.76
C MET A 1 4.22 19.40 5.85
N LYS A 2 3.31 20.40 5.89
CA LYS A 2 1.86 20.14 6.13
C LYS A 2 1.23 19.15 5.14
N VAL A 3 1.52 19.29 3.85
CA VAL A 3 1.03 18.39 2.78
C VAL A 3 1.57 16.97 2.94
N ARG A 4 2.84 16.83 3.33
CA ARG A 4 3.50 15.54 3.54
C ARG A 4 2.91 14.78 4.72
N THR A 5 2.63 15.47 5.82
CA THR A 5 1.95 14.88 6.98
C THR A 5 0.52 14.47 6.63
N ALA A 6 -0.22 15.28 5.88
CA ALA A 6 -1.56 14.93 5.40
C ALA A 6 -1.53 13.68 4.51
N LEU A 7 -0.58 13.59 3.56
CA LEU A 7 -0.36 12.40 2.75
C LEU A 7 0.00 11.18 3.59
N GLY A 8 0.86 11.34 4.59
CA GLY A 8 1.22 10.25 5.48
C GLY A 8 0.02 9.71 6.26
N VAL A 9 -0.85 10.59 6.76
CA VAL A 9 -2.11 10.20 7.42
C VAL A 9 -3.05 9.49 6.45
N LEU A 10 -3.18 9.98 5.22
CA LEU A 10 -4.00 9.30 4.19
C LEU A 10 -3.47 7.90 3.87
N MET A 11 -2.14 7.71 3.82
CA MET A 11 -1.53 6.39 3.63
C MET A 11 -1.78 5.43 4.79
N LEU A 12 -1.78 5.94 6.03
CA LEU A 12 -2.16 5.15 7.20
C LEU A 12 -3.64 4.77 7.16
N GLY A 13 -4.51 5.69 6.75
CA GLY A 13 -5.93 5.41 6.51
C GLY A 13 -6.13 4.34 5.43
N HIS A 14 -5.40 4.44 4.33
CA HIS A 14 -5.38 3.41 3.27
C HIS A 14 -4.97 2.05 3.82
N ALA A 15 -3.88 1.97 4.58
CA ALA A 15 -3.45 0.72 5.22
C ALA A 15 -4.54 0.11 6.11
N ALA A 16 -5.25 0.92 6.90
CA ALA A 16 -6.35 0.47 7.73
C ALA A 16 -7.54 -0.06 6.90
N ILE A 17 -7.88 0.62 5.80
CA ILE A 17 -8.94 0.19 4.89
C ILE A 17 -8.57 -1.15 4.23
N VAL A 18 -7.35 -1.30 3.73
CA VAL A 18 -6.86 -2.56 3.13
C VAL A 18 -6.95 -3.70 4.15
N ALA A 19 -6.47 -3.46 5.38
CA ALA A 19 -6.52 -4.47 6.44
C ALA A 19 -7.96 -4.85 6.80
N PHE A 20 -8.87 -3.88 6.85
CA PHE A 20 -10.28 -4.13 7.14
C PHE A 20 -10.99 -4.87 6.00
N GLN A 21 -10.74 -4.48 4.74
CA GLN A 21 -11.26 -5.19 3.57
C GLN A 21 -10.74 -6.62 3.49
N LEU A 22 -9.47 -6.86 3.85
CA LEU A 22 -8.92 -8.21 3.91
C LEU A 22 -9.68 -9.11 4.89
N VAL A 23 -10.12 -8.57 6.03
CA VAL A 23 -10.94 -9.31 7.00
C VAL A 23 -12.33 -9.57 6.45
N LEU A 24 -12.97 -8.56 5.84
CA LEU A 24 -14.33 -8.69 5.32
C LEU A 24 -14.42 -9.62 4.11
N SER A 25 -13.43 -9.57 3.22
CA SER A 25 -13.38 -10.37 1.98
C SER A 25 -12.67 -11.71 2.17
N PHE A 26 -12.42 -12.13 3.41
CA PHE A 26 -11.69 -13.38 3.68
C PHE A 26 -12.44 -14.61 3.14
N SER A 27 -13.78 -14.62 3.23
CA SER A 27 -14.63 -15.64 2.61
C SER A 27 -14.52 -15.64 1.10
N ASP A 28 -14.53 -14.46 0.47
CA ASP A 28 -14.47 -14.30 -0.98
C ASP A 28 -13.09 -14.71 -1.53
N LEU A 29 -12.04 -14.46 -0.74
CA LEU A 29 -10.67 -14.91 -1.01
C LEU A 29 -10.56 -16.43 -0.93
N GLN A 30 -11.26 -17.07 0.01
CA GLN A 30 -11.30 -18.52 0.14
C GLN A 30 -12.04 -19.16 -1.05
N GLU A 31 -13.16 -18.58 -1.47
CA GLU A 31 -13.91 -19.02 -2.66
C GLU A 31 -13.10 -18.83 -3.94
N SER A 32 -12.43 -17.68 -4.08
CA SER A 32 -11.51 -17.42 -5.19
C SER A 32 -10.35 -18.42 -5.21
N ALA A 33 -9.74 -18.70 -4.05
CA ALA A 33 -8.66 -19.68 -3.96
C ALA A 33 -9.12 -21.09 -4.34
N ALA A 34 -10.34 -21.48 -3.97
CA ALA A 34 -10.93 -22.76 -4.38
C ALA A 34 -11.20 -22.83 -5.89
N ALA A 35 -11.54 -21.70 -6.53
CA ALA A 35 -11.77 -21.64 -7.97
C ALA A 35 -10.47 -21.71 -8.82
N PHE A 36 -9.34 -21.20 -8.28
CA PHE A 36 -8.06 -21.14 -9.00
C PHE A 36 -7.08 -22.27 -8.64
N ALA A 37 -7.31 -23.01 -7.56
CA ALA A 37 -6.41 -24.07 -7.15
C ALA A 37 -6.58 -25.35 -7.98
N ALA A 38 -5.46 -26.00 -8.30
CA ALA A 38 -5.46 -27.42 -8.67
C ALA A 38 -6.06 -28.24 -7.51
N PRO A 39 -6.70 -29.40 -7.78
CA PRO A 39 -7.51 -30.15 -6.81
C PRO A 39 -6.85 -30.50 -5.47
N ASP A 40 -5.52 -30.36 -5.37
CA ASP A 40 -4.77 -30.88 -4.24
C ASP A 40 -4.40 -29.84 -3.16
N ASP A 41 -4.45 -28.51 -3.40
CA ASP A 41 -4.04 -27.56 -2.34
C ASP A 41 -4.47 -26.07 -2.49
N PRO A 42 -5.76 -25.72 -2.24
CA PRO A 42 -6.23 -24.33 -2.28
C PRO A 42 -5.63 -23.41 -1.22
N SER A 43 -5.01 -23.97 -0.18
CA SER A 43 -4.38 -23.23 0.91
C SER A 43 -3.25 -22.32 0.44
N ARG A 44 -2.49 -22.73 -0.60
CA ARG A 44 -1.36 -21.97 -1.14
C ARG A 44 -1.80 -20.72 -1.89
N VAL A 45 -2.85 -20.85 -2.69
CA VAL A 45 -3.42 -19.72 -3.45
C VAL A 45 -4.02 -18.72 -2.45
N MET A 46 -4.74 -19.20 -1.45
CA MET A 46 -5.29 -18.37 -0.38
C MET A 46 -4.18 -17.64 0.40
N ALA A 47 -3.13 -18.35 0.81
CA ALA A 47 -1.98 -17.76 1.51
C ALA A 47 -1.29 -16.69 0.65
N MET A 48 -1.13 -16.91 -0.65
CA MET A 48 -0.55 -15.93 -1.58
C MET A 48 -1.43 -14.67 -1.68
N LEU A 49 -2.74 -14.81 -1.83
CA LEU A 49 -3.66 -13.67 -1.90
C LEU A 49 -3.66 -12.86 -0.60
N VAL A 50 -3.68 -13.54 0.55
CA VAL A 50 -3.58 -12.88 1.86
C VAL A 50 -2.23 -12.18 2.02
N ALA A 51 -1.13 -12.83 1.64
CA ALA A 51 0.21 -12.25 1.73
C ALA A 51 0.36 -10.98 0.86
N ILE A 52 -0.21 -10.96 -0.34
CA ILE A 52 -0.21 -9.77 -1.21
C ILE A 52 -0.96 -8.61 -0.53
N ASN A 53 -2.14 -8.86 0.03
CA ASN A 53 -2.92 -7.82 0.72
C ASN A 53 -2.21 -7.30 1.98
N LEU A 54 -1.56 -8.19 2.74
CA LEU A 54 -0.75 -7.79 3.88
C LEU A 54 0.48 -6.96 3.47
N LEU A 55 1.15 -7.33 2.37
CA LEU A 55 2.28 -6.59 1.83
C LEU A 55 1.86 -5.16 1.46
N ILE A 56 0.74 -5.02 0.76
CA ILE A 56 0.15 -3.73 0.42
C ILE A 56 -0.12 -2.88 1.67
N ALA A 57 -0.85 -3.44 2.64
CA ALA A 57 -1.20 -2.73 3.87
C ALA A 57 0.06 -2.29 4.63
N PHE A 58 1.05 -3.18 4.73
CA PHE A 58 2.31 -2.90 5.39
C PHE A 58 3.12 -1.83 4.66
N SER A 59 3.24 -1.91 3.33
CA SER A 59 3.91 -0.89 2.52
C SER A 59 3.26 0.48 2.67
N ALA A 60 1.92 0.55 2.67
CA ALA A 60 1.19 1.79 2.90
C ALA A 60 1.43 2.35 4.32
N ALA A 61 1.44 1.48 5.34
CA ALA A 61 1.70 1.89 6.72
C ALA A 61 3.13 2.42 6.92
N VAL A 62 4.11 1.72 6.35
CA VAL A 62 5.53 2.12 6.38
C VAL A 62 5.72 3.43 5.62
N LEU A 63 5.12 3.57 4.43
CA LEU A 63 5.18 4.81 3.65
C LEU A 63 4.56 5.98 4.40
N GLY A 64 3.37 5.78 4.98
CA GLY A 64 2.68 6.80 5.76
C GLY A 64 3.50 7.27 6.95
N THR A 65 4.05 6.34 7.72
CA THR A 65 4.94 6.62 8.86
C THR A 65 6.21 7.33 8.41
N TYR A 66 6.81 6.89 7.31
CA TYR A 66 8.02 7.49 6.75
C TYR A 66 7.79 8.94 6.31
N LEU A 67 6.70 9.23 5.60
CA LEU A 67 6.34 10.59 5.19
C LEU A 67 6.10 11.53 6.38
N ILE A 68 5.54 11.02 7.48
CA ILE A 68 5.33 11.81 8.71
C ILE A 68 6.66 12.12 9.39
N ARG A 69 7.56 11.13 9.51
CA ARG A 69 8.76 11.23 10.35
C ARG A 69 10.03 11.68 9.63
N ALA A 70 10.17 11.43 8.34
CA ALA A 70 11.40 11.75 7.63
C ALA A 70 11.59 13.26 7.52
N GLY A 71 12.74 13.79 7.97
CA GLY A 71 13.09 15.21 7.73
C GLY A 71 13.14 15.49 6.22
N GLU A 72 13.95 14.71 5.52
CA GLU A 72 14.09 14.71 4.06
C GLU A 72 13.67 13.35 3.48
N PRO A 73 12.54 13.27 2.75
CA PRO A 73 12.08 12.03 2.16
C PRO A 73 12.95 11.64 0.97
N ARG A 74 13.47 10.41 0.98
CA ARG A 74 14.29 9.87 -0.10
C ARG A 74 13.41 9.15 -1.13
N LEU A 75 13.50 9.56 -2.40
CA LEU A 75 12.79 8.90 -3.51
C LEU A 75 13.05 7.40 -3.59
N MET A 76 14.27 6.97 -3.28
CA MET A 76 14.68 5.55 -3.30
C MET A 76 13.88 4.69 -2.29
N VAL A 77 13.27 5.31 -1.27
CA VAL A 77 12.38 4.65 -0.30
C VAL A 77 10.91 4.86 -0.65
N VAL A 78 10.53 6.09 -1.05
CA VAL A 78 9.15 6.46 -1.35
C VAL A 78 8.60 5.69 -2.56
N VAL A 79 9.37 5.58 -3.64
CA VAL A 79 8.92 4.97 -4.90
C VAL A 79 8.55 3.50 -4.76
N PRO A 80 9.42 2.60 -4.25
CA PRO A 80 9.06 1.18 -4.15
C PRO A 80 7.89 0.95 -3.19
N LEU A 81 7.82 1.70 -2.08
CA LEU A 81 6.69 1.60 -1.15
C LEU A 81 5.39 2.12 -1.74
N ALA A 82 5.44 3.21 -2.52
CA ALA A 82 4.28 3.76 -3.20
C ALA A 82 3.77 2.82 -4.30
N ILE A 83 4.67 2.17 -5.04
CA ILE A 83 4.28 1.15 -6.04
C ILE A 83 3.60 -0.02 -5.35
N ALA A 84 4.19 -0.57 -4.28
CA ALA A 84 3.60 -1.68 -3.54
C ALA A 84 2.23 -1.31 -2.95
N ALA A 85 2.10 -0.14 -2.33
CA ALA A 85 0.82 0.35 -1.79
C ALA A 85 -0.24 0.61 -2.88
N ALA A 86 0.19 1.02 -4.08
CA ALA A 86 -0.67 1.31 -5.23
C ALA A 86 -1.25 0.07 -5.91
N MET A 87 -0.75 -1.13 -5.59
CA MET A 87 -1.29 -2.38 -6.15
C MET A 87 -2.73 -2.68 -5.66
N PHE A 88 -3.22 -1.97 -4.65
CA PHE A 88 -4.58 -2.10 -4.14
C PHE A 88 -5.58 -1.24 -4.90
N GLY A 89 -5.97 -1.69 -6.09
CA GLY A 89 -7.02 -1.04 -6.88
C GLY A 89 -6.69 0.37 -7.37
N SER A 90 -7.63 0.95 -8.11
CA SER A 90 -7.42 2.17 -8.90
C SER A 90 -7.17 3.44 -8.06
N TYR A 91 -7.80 3.57 -6.88
CA TYR A 91 -7.63 4.76 -6.03
C TYR A 91 -6.26 4.82 -5.34
N ALA A 92 -5.67 3.66 -4.99
CA ALA A 92 -4.34 3.61 -4.38
C ALA A 92 -3.25 4.08 -5.35
N LEU A 93 -3.47 3.93 -6.65
CA LEU A 93 -2.59 4.42 -7.69
C LEU A 93 -2.49 5.96 -7.68
N VAL A 94 -3.61 6.65 -7.46
CA VAL A 94 -3.64 8.11 -7.30
C VAL A 94 -2.82 8.54 -6.09
N LEU A 95 -3.01 7.87 -4.96
CA LEU A 95 -2.27 8.12 -3.73
C LEU A 95 -0.75 7.91 -3.91
N GLY A 96 -0.34 6.85 -4.60
CA GLY A 96 1.06 6.57 -4.90
C GLY A 96 1.70 7.64 -5.81
N VAL A 97 1.02 8.02 -6.89
CA VAL A 97 1.49 9.07 -7.81
C VAL A 97 1.64 10.41 -7.10
N VAL A 98 0.67 10.78 -6.25
CA VAL A 98 0.71 12.02 -5.48
C VAL A 98 1.86 12.00 -4.47
N ALA A 99 2.11 10.88 -3.79
CA ALA A 99 3.24 10.75 -2.86
C ALA A 99 4.60 10.94 -3.56
N ILE A 100 4.78 10.36 -4.75
CA ILE A 100 5.99 10.54 -5.56
C ILE A 100 6.11 11.98 -6.05
N GLY A 101 5.03 12.57 -6.57
CA GLY A 101 4.99 13.94 -7.06
C GLY A 101 5.36 14.96 -5.97
N VAL A 102 4.81 14.82 -4.76
CA VAL A 102 5.16 15.68 -3.62
C VAL A 102 6.63 15.53 -3.23
N CYS A 103 7.16 14.30 -3.25
CA CYS A 103 8.57 14.06 -2.96
C CYS A 103 9.51 14.71 -3.99
N LEU A 104 9.13 14.70 -5.28
CA LEU A 104 9.88 15.38 -6.34
C LEU A 104 9.83 16.90 -6.17
N VAL A 105 8.64 17.46 -5.95
CA VAL A 105 8.48 18.92 -5.76
C VAL A 105 9.28 19.40 -4.55
N GLU A 106 9.23 18.70 -3.41
CA GLU A 106 10.04 19.07 -2.23
C GLU A 106 11.55 19.00 -2.54
N ARG A 107 12.00 18.00 -3.32
CA ARG A 107 13.41 17.88 -3.72
C ARG A 107 13.89 18.98 -4.66
N TYR A 108 13.05 19.41 -5.61
CA TYR A 108 13.39 20.48 -6.55
C TYR A 108 13.30 21.88 -5.93
N ARG A 109 12.45 22.07 -4.92
CA ARG A 109 12.29 23.36 -4.22
C ARG A 109 13.35 23.61 -3.13
N SER A 110 14.06 22.56 -2.71
CA SER A 110 15.13 22.62 -1.71
C SER A 110 16.53 22.82 -2.32
N LYS A 111 16.61 22.92 -3.66
CA LYS A 111 17.79 23.35 -4.41
C LYS A 111 17.59 24.78 -4.89
#